data_AF-A0A7I4YPB4-F1
#
_entry.id   AF-A0A7I4YPB4-F1
#
_cell.length_a   1.000
_cell.length_b   1.000
_cell.length_c   1.000
_cell.angle_alpha   90.00
_cell.angle_beta   90.00
_cell.angle_gamma   90.00
#
_symmetry.space_group_name_H-M   'P 1'
#
loop_
_entity.id
_entity.type
_entity.pdbx_description
1 polymer ?
#
loop_
_entity_poly.entity_id
_entity_poly.type
_entity_poly.pdbx_seq_one_letter_code
_entity_poly.pdbx_strand_id
1 'polypeptide(L)'
;MIFRQSPDTKQLFPFMNIRKPGDAKRSREMEFHGLRFMQVLESVVKSIDNPTTLDPLCDNLGRVHGRLIDSRGFKAHHWSVFIECTLFHFREVLGSAPSFSSEATMDRAIIVWRSVLRIIIKRMKVGLASDLLNRQANRIAEEPSTSERSSPVANITSTIPHALTLPIINGNNKASHQTRQDSLGLFRPLRNFARRRIVGRQTDATSNLHRHN
;
A
#
# COMPACT_ATOMS: atom_id res chain seq x y z
N MET A 1 -0.39 -8.29 -14.79
CA MET A 1 -0.54 -9.74 -14.59
C MET A 1 -1.36 -10.08 -13.34
N ILE A 2 -1.06 -9.52 -12.17
CA ILE A 2 -1.73 -9.85 -10.88
C ILE A 2 -3.27 -9.84 -10.90
N PHE A 3 -3.92 -8.84 -11.49
CA PHE A 3 -5.39 -8.76 -11.54
C PHE A 3 -6.08 -9.69 -12.54
N ARG A 4 -5.29 -10.31 -13.44
CA ARG A 4 -5.79 -11.39 -14.30
C ARG A 4 -5.69 -12.71 -13.57
N GLN A 5 -4.57 -12.94 -12.87
CA GLN A 5 -4.33 -14.18 -12.11
C GLN A 5 -5.19 -14.31 -10.84
N SER A 6 -5.45 -13.20 -10.16
CA SER A 6 -6.24 -13.12 -8.93
C SER A 6 -7.17 -11.91 -9.04
N PRO A 7 -8.35 -12.06 -9.68
CA PRO A 7 -9.28 -10.96 -9.89
C PRO A 7 -9.80 -10.33 -8.59
N ASP A 8 -9.94 -11.12 -7.53
CA ASP A 8 -10.30 -10.68 -6.18
C ASP A 8 -9.31 -9.64 -5.62
N THR A 9 -8.02 -9.73 -5.98
CA THR A 9 -7.00 -8.73 -5.60
C THR A 9 -7.41 -7.31 -6.01
N LYS A 10 -8.24 -7.11 -7.04
CA LYS A 10 -8.72 -5.78 -7.47
C LYS A 10 -9.42 -5.01 -6.36
N GLN A 11 -10.10 -5.71 -5.44
CA GLN A 11 -10.85 -5.07 -4.35
C GLN A 11 -9.95 -4.25 -3.40
N LEU A 12 -8.67 -4.63 -3.31
CA LEU A 12 -7.65 -3.93 -2.52
C LEU A 12 -7.22 -2.59 -3.13
N PHE A 13 -7.59 -2.35 -4.39
CA PHE A 13 -7.14 -1.19 -5.17
C PHE A 13 -8.36 -0.39 -5.66
N PRO A 14 -8.84 0.61 -4.88
CA PRO A 14 -10.06 1.36 -5.20
C PRO A 14 -10.05 2.00 -6.60
N PHE A 15 -8.87 2.40 -7.08
CA PHE A 15 -8.70 2.99 -8.41
C PHE A 15 -8.93 2.00 -9.57
N MET A 16 -9.02 0.69 -9.30
CA MET A 16 -9.35 -0.32 -10.31
C MET A 16 -10.82 -0.29 -10.73
N ASN A 17 -11.69 0.35 -9.94
CA ASN A 17 -13.10 0.56 -10.28
C ASN A 17 -13.34 1.78 -11.18
N ILE A 18 -12.28 2.52 -11.52
CA ILE A 18 -12.34 3.65 -12.44
C ILE A 18 -12.46 3.10 -13.87
N ARG A 19 -13.66 3.26 -14.48
CA ARG A 19 -14.01 2.72 -15.81
C ARG A 19 -14.22 3.78 -16.88
N LYS A 20 -13.94 5.06 -16.60
CA LYS A 20 -14.17 6.13 -17.58
C LYS A 20 -13.18 5.99 -18.76
N PRO A 21 -13.65 5.99 -20.02
CA PRO A 21 -12.76 6.04 -21.19
C PRO A 21 -11.84 7.27 -21.12
N GLY A 22 -10.54 7.09 -21.35
CA GLY A 22 -9.54 8.17 -21.28
C GLY A 22 -8.99 8.49 -19.89
N ASP A 23 -9.36 7.74 -18.84
CA ASP A 23 -8.96 8.08 -17.47
C ASP A 23 -7.53 7.60 -17.13
N ALA A 24 -6.56 8.47 -17.41
CA ALA A 24 -5.16 8.30 -17.04
C ALA A 24 -4.94 8.16 -15.52
N LYS A 25 -5.95 8.48 -14.67
CA LYS A 25 -5.84 8.35 -13.21
C LYS A 25 -5.61 6.92 -12.77
N ARG A 26 -6.27 5.93 -13.40
CA ARG A 26 -6.06 4.52 -13.05
C ARG A 26 -4.63 4.07 -13.35
N SER A 27 -4.07 4.48 -14.49
CA SER A 27 -2.66 4.21 -14.85
C SER A 27 -1.74 4.86 -13.84
N ARG A 28 -1.97 6.14 -13.53
CA ARG A 28 -1.12 6.91 -12.62
C ARG A 28 -1.10 6.35 -11.20
N GLU A 29 -2.25 5.94 -10.65
CA GLU A 29 -2.30 5.30 -9.34
C GLU A 29 -1.58 3.94 -9.32
N MET A 30 -1.68 3.17 -10.41
CA MET A 30 -0.91 1.94 -10.58
C MET A 30 0.60 2.21 -10.64
N GLU A 31 1.03 3.19 -11.42
CA GLU A 31 2.42 3.63 -11.50
C GLU A 31 2.96 4.08 -10.14
N PHE A 32 2.19 4.87 -9.39
CA PHE A 32 2.57 5.28 -8.03
C PHE A 32 2.68 4.09 -7.09
N HIS A 33 1.77 3.12 -7.17
CA HIS A 33 1.86 1.91 -6.36
C HIS A 33 3.09 1.08 -6.72
N GLY A 34 3.36 0.90 -8.02
CA GLY A 34 4.57 0.24 -8.51
C GLY A 34 5.85 0.93 -8.05
N LEU A 35 5.90 2.26 -8.14
CA LEU A 35 7.06 3.05 -7.68
C LEU A 35 7.31 2.87 -6.18
N ARG A 36 6.26 2.93 -5.35
CA ARG A 36 6.38 2.69 -3.90
C ARG A 36 6.94 1.30 -3.62
N PHE A 37 6.51 0.29 -4.36
CA PHE A 37 7.05 -1.06 -4.23
C PHE A 37 8.54 -1.11 -4.60
N MET A 38 8.94 -0.52 -5.72
CA MET A 38 10.36 -0.49 -6.12
C MET A 38 11.24 0.23 -5.11
N GLN A 39 10.74 1.28 -4.45
CA GLN A 39 11.46 1.98 -3.37
C GLN A 39 11.66 1.10 -2.13
N VAL A 40 10.72 0.21 -1.81
CA VAL A 40 10.90 -0.78 -0.74
C VAL A 40 12.06 -1.72 -1.10
N LEU A 41 12.10 -2.22 -2.34
CA LEU A 41 13.20 -3.08 -2.79
C LEU A 41 14.54 -2.35 -2.79
N GLU A 42 14.58 -1.09 -3.24
CA GLU A 42 15.77 -0.26 -3.19
C GLU A 42 16.27 -0.10 -1.75
N SER A 43 15.37 0.15 -0.81
CA SER A 43 15.71 0.25 0.62
C SER A 43 16.30 -1.07 1.14
N VAL A 44 15.75 -2.20 0.73
CA VAL A 44 16.26 -3.52 1.10
C VAL A 44 17.67 -3.74 0.58
N VAL A 45 17.93 -3.44 -0.69
CA VAL A 45 19.27 -3.57 -1.29
C VAL A 45 20.28 -2.68 -0.58
N LYS A 46 19.91 -1.44 -0.22
CA LYS A 46 20.79 -0.52 0.52
C LYS A 46 21.05 -0.93 1.97
N SER A 47 20.15 -1.71 2.56
CA SER A 47 20.23 -2.16 3.96
C SER A 47 20.70 -3.61 4.11
N ILE A 48 21.29 -4.23 3.08
CA ILE A 48 21.73 -5.63 3.13
C ILE A 48 22.70 -5.89 4.30
N ASP A 49 23.63 -4.97 4.55
CA ASP A 49 24.63 -5.11 5.62
C ASP A 49 24.06 -4.85 7.02
N ASN A 50 22.95 -4.10 7.10
CA ASN A 50 22.27 -3.83 8.36
C ASN A 50 20.74 -3.96 8.23
N PRO A 51 20.23 -5.20 8.14
CA PRO A 51 18.82 -5.42 7.83
C PRO A 51 17.84 -4.90 8.88
N THR A 52 18.24 -4.73 10.15
CA THR A 52 17.36 -4.22 11.23
C THR A 52 16.88 -2.80 10.96
N THR A 53 17.62 -2.03 10.15
CA THR A 53 17.20 -0.69 9.69
C THR A 53 15.89 -0.70 8.90
N LEU A 54 15.47 -1.86 8.38
CA LEU A 54 14.20 -2.03 7.66
C LEU A 54 13.00 -2.23 8.57
N ASP A 55 13.20 -2.46 9.88
CA ASP A 55 12.11 -2.81 10.80
C ASP A 55 11.03 -1.73 10.88
N PRO A 56 11.35 -0.43 11.01
CA PRO A 56 10.32 0.62 11.02
C PRO A 56 9.51 0.67 9.71
N LEU A 57 10.17 0.49 8.57
CA LEU A 57 9.51 0.45 7.25
C LEU A 57 8.57 -0.74 7.14
N CYS A 58 9.07 -1.94 7.47
CA CYS A 58 8.30 -3.18 7.41
C CYS A 58 7.12 -3.18 8.39
N ASP A 59 7.34 -2.71 9.63
CA ASP A 59 6.29 -2.61 10.65
C ASP A 59 5.13 -1.73 10.14
N ASN A 60 5.43 -0.52 9.67
CA ASN A 60 4.38 0.37 9.18
C ASN A 60 3.64 -0.23 7.97
N LEU A 61 4.37 -0.80 7.01
CA LEU A 61 3.76 -1.49 5.86
C LEU A 61 2.85 -2.64 6.33
N GLY A 62 3.27 -3.37 7.36
CA GLY A 62 2.47 -4.38 8.05
C GLY A 62 1.15 -3.83 8.58
N ARG A 63 1.19 -2.73 9.33
CA ARG A 63 0.00 -2.07 9.89
C ARG A 63 -0.96 -1.60 8.80
N VAL A 64 -0.44 -1.07 7.69
CA VAL A 64 -1.25 -0.70 6.52
C VAL A 64 -2.03 -1.90 5.99
N HIS A 65 -1.38 -3.07 5.87
CA HIS A 65 -2.03 -4.29 5.41
C HIS A 65 -2.98 -4.88 6.45
N GLY A 66 -2.71 -4.72 7.74
CA GLY A 66 -3.64 -5.02 8.82
C GLY A 66 -4.98 -4.32 8.61
N ARG A 67 -4.97 -3.01 8.34
CA ARG A 67 -6.20 -2.25 8.05
C ARG A 67 -6.94 -2.73 6.79
N LEU A 68 -6.23 -3.28 5.81
CA LEU A 68 -6.84 -3.82 4.60
C LEU A 68 -7.61 -5.13 4.84
N ILE A 69 -7.32 -5.86 5.92
CA ILE A 69 -8.06 -7.08 6.28
C ILE A 69 -9.53 -6.73 6.50
N ASP A 70 -9.80 -5.77 7.40
CA ASP A 70 -11.18 -5.41 7.75
C ASP A 70 -11.83 -4.54 6.67
N SER A 71 -11.08 -3.59 6.09
CA SER A 71 -11.67 -2.61 5.16
C SER A 71 -11.87 -3.12 3.74
N ARG A 72 -11.09 -4.13 3.31
CA ARG A 72 -11.02 -4.56 1.91
C ARG A 72 -10.85 -6.07 1.74
N GLY A 73 -10.92 -6.86 2.80
CA GLY A 73 -10.82 -8.33 2.72
C GLY A 73 -9.44 -8.81 2.31
N PHE A 74 -8.38 -8.14 2.75
CA PHE A 74 -7.02 -8.66 2.61
C PHE A 74 -6.88 -10.01 3.33
N LYS A 75 -6.17 -10.95 2.70
CA LYS A 75 -6.05 -12.36 3.11
C LYS A 75 -4.64 -12.87 2.83
N ALA A 76 -4.25 -13.94 3.52
CA ALA A 76 -2.91 -14.50 3.42
C ALA A 76 -2.49 -14.89 1.98
N HIS A 77 -3.42 -15.37 1.15
CA HIS A 77 -3.12 -15.78 -0.23
C HIS A 77 -2.64 -14.63 -1.12
N HIS A 78 -3.04 -13.39 -0.84
CA HIS A 78 -2.58 -12.21 -1.59
C HIS A 78 -1.07 -12.03 -1.51
N TRP A 79 -0.43 -12.42 -0.39
CA TRP A 79 1.03 -12.42 -0.28
C TRP A 79 1.68 -13.37 -1.29
N SER A 80 1.16 -14.59 -1.40
CA SER A 80 1.67 -15.60 -2.32
C SER A 80 1.47 -15.18 -3.77
N VAL A 81 0.28 -14.70 -4.11
CA VAL A 81 -0.02 -14.16 -5.45
C VAL A 81 0.94 -13.02 -5.80
N PHE A 82 1.19 -12.10 -4.87
CA PHE A 82 2.09 -10.98 -5.08
C PHE A 82 3.53 -11.44 -5.35
N ILE A 83 4.04 -12.41 -4.58
CA ILE A 83 5.39 -12.98 -4.78
C ILE A 83 5.50 -13.57 -6.19
N GLU A 84 4.59 -14.48 -6.57
CA GLU A 84 4.69 -15.18 -7.85
C GLU A 84 4.54 -14.23 -9.04
N CYS A 85 3.62 -13.26 -8.96
CA CYS A 85 3.45 -12.26 -10.02
C CYS A 85 4.68 -11.35 -10.16
N THR A 86 5.34 -11.02 -9.04
CA THR A 86 6.56 -10.20 -9.05
C THR A 86 7.72 -10.98 -9.67
N LEU A 87 7.91 -12.23 -9.25
CA LEU A 87 9.00 -13.07 -9.75
C LEU A 87 8.84 -13.40 -11.23
N PHE A 88 7.60 -13.58 -11.70
CA PHE A 88 7.30 -13.72 -13.13
C PHE A 88 7.85 -12.52 -13.92
N HIS A 89 7.52 -11.29 -13.50
CA HIS A 89 8.01 -10.09 -14.17
C HIS A 89 9.52 -9.88 -14.03
N PHE A 90 10.11 -10.26 -12.90
CA PHE A 90 11.57 -10.23 -12.77
C PHE A 90 12.23 -11.18 -13.74
N ARG A 91 11.68 -12.38 -13.95
CA ARG A 91 12.21 -13.33 -14.92
C ARG A 91 12.14 -12.78 -16.34
N GLU A 92 11.01 -12.19 -16.75
CA GLU A 92 10.87 -11.56 -18.07
C GLU A 92 11.89 -10.43 -18.30
N VAL A 93 12.03 -9.53 -17.31
CA VAL A 93 12.93 -8.38 -17.43
C VAL A 93 14.39 -8.81 -17.42
N LEU A 94 14.78 -9.71 -16.50
CA LEU A 94 16.16 -10.20 -16.41
C LEU A 94 16.53 -11.05 -17.62
N GLY A 95 15.62 -11.86 -18.16
CA GLY A 95 15.85 -12.66 -19.35
C GLY A 95 16.09 -11.85 -20.62
N SER A 96 15.74 -10.57 -20.62
CA SER A 96 16.07 -9.65 -21.71
C SER A 96 17.52 -9.13 -21.64
N ALA A 97 18.24 -9.38 -20.53
CA ALA A 97 19.61 -8.91 -20.33
C ALA A 97 20.64 -10.03 -20.59
N PRO A 98 21.73 -9.74 -21.36
CA PRO A 98 22.73 -10.75 -21.70
C PRO A 98 23.39 -11.44 -20.49
N SER A 99 23.49 -10.74 -19.35
CA SER A 99 24.03 -11.28 -18.10
C SER A 99 23.23 -12.43 -17.50
N PHE A 100 21.98 -12.65 -17.94
CA PHE A 100 21.10 -13.72 -17.50
C PHE A 100 20.79 -14.72 -18.61
N SER A 101 21.61 -14.79 -19.67
CA SER A 101 21.41 -15.73 -20.79
C SER A 101 21.49 -17.21 -20.38
N SER A 102 22.14 -17.50 -19.25
CA SER A 102 22.19 -18.85 -18.69
C SER A 102 20.99 -19.10 -17.77
N GLU A 103 20.23 -20.17 -18.06
CA GLU A 103 19.11 -20.65 -17.22
C GLU A 103 19.52 -20.81 -15.75
N ALA A 104 20.70 -21.39 -15.49
CA ALA A 104 21.19 -21.57 -14.12
C ALA A 104 21.44 -20.22 -13.39
N THR A 105 21.89 -19.19 -14.12
CA THR A 105 22.09 -17.85 -13.56
C THR A 105 20.74 -17.16 -13.30
N MET A 106 19.80 -17.30 -14.23
CA MET A 106 18.44 -16.81 -14.07
C MET A 106 17.75 -17.43 -12.85
N ASP A 107 17.80 -18.75 -12.71
CA ASP A 107 17.18 -19.47 -11.59
C ASP A 107 17.76 -19.05 -10.24
N ARG A 108 19.09 -18.92 -10.13
CA ARG A 108 19.73 -18.40 -8.91
C ARG A 108 19.23 -17.00 -8.56
N ALA A 109 19.14 -16.11 -9.55
CA ALA A 109 18.65 -14.75 -9.33
C ALA A 109 17.19 -14.73 -8.86
N ILE A 110 16.32 -15.54 -9.46
CA ILE A 110 14.91 -15.65 -9.07
C ILE A 110 14.76 -16.27 -7.67
N ILE A 111 15.59 -17.25 -7.30
CA ILE A 111 15.61 -17.81 -5.94
C ILE A 111 16.01 -16.75 -4.91
N VAL A 112 17.04 -15.95 -5.20
CA VAL A 112 17.47 -14.86 -4.30
C VAL A 112 16.36 -13.82 -4.14
N TRP A 113 15.75 -13.36 -5.24
CA TRP A 113 14.63 -12.42 -5.17
C TRP A 113 13.41 -12.98 -4.42
N ARG A 114 13.12 -14.27 -4.56
CA ARG A 114 12.07 -14.94 -3.79
C ARG A 114 12.36 -14.88 -2.29
N SER A 115 13.61 -15.13 -1.90
CA SER A 115 14.04 -15.03 -0.50
C SER A 115 13.90 -13.60 0.03
N VAL A 116 14.32 -12.60 -0.75
CA VAL A 116 14.14 -11.18 -0.41
C VAL A 116 12.68 -10.84 -0.17
N LEU A 117 11.77 -11.17 -1.09
CA LEU A 117 10.34 -10.90 -0.96
C LEU A 117 9.73 -11.59 0.28
N ARG A 118 10.11 -12.84 0.54
CA ARG A 118 9.66 -13.59 1.72
C ARG A 118 10.13 -12.96 3.02
N ILE A 119 11.37 -12.47 3.08
CA ILE A 119 11.91 -11.80 4.27
C ILE A 119 11.16 -10.48 4.53
N ILE A 120 10.93 -9.67 3.50
CA ILE A 120 10.16 -8.43 3.60
C ILE A 120 8.75 -8.73 4.15
N ILE A 121 8.05 -9.70 3.55
CA ILE A 121 6.70 -10.08 3.98
C ILE A 121 6.71 -10.66 5.40
N LYS A 122 7.71 -11.47 5.77
CA LYS A 122 7.86 -12.01 7.13
C LYS A 122 7.97 -10.87 8.16
N ARG A 123 8.75 -9.82 7.86
CA ARG A 123 8.86 -8.65 8.73
C ARG A 123 7.59 -7.81 8.75
N MET A 124 6.92 -7.61 7.61
CA MET A 124 5.62 -6.93 7.54
C MET A 124 4.55 -7.65 8.37
N LYS A 125 4.58 -8.98 8.45
CA LYS A 125 3.63 -9.75 9.26
C LYS A 125 3.69 -9.41 10.75
N VAL A 126 4.83 -8.93 11.25
CA VAL A 126 4.97 -8.46 12.65
C VAL A 126 4.07 -7.25 12.87
N GLY A 127 4.23 -6.18 12.08
CA GLY A 127 3.40 -4.99 12.21
C GLY A 127 1.92 -5.22 11.90
N LEU A 128 1.62 -6.17 10.99
CA LEU A 128 0.25 -6.62 10.74
C LEU A 128 -0.36 -7.25 12.00
N ALA A 129 0.35 -8.14 12.68
CA ALA A 129 -0.12 -8.78 13.91
C ALA A 129 -0.32 -7.75 15.03
N SER A 130 0.63 -6.83 15.21
CA SER A 130 0.49 -5.74 16.20
C SER A 130 -0.74 -4.85 15.93
N ASP A 131 -1.02 -4.52 14.67
CA ASP A 131 -2.20 -3.74 14.28
C ASP A 131 -3.52 -4.49 14.54
N LEU A 132 -3.54 -5.81 14.33
CA LEU A 132 -4.71 -6.63 14.65
C LEU A 132 -4.95 -6.73 16.17
N LEU A 133 -3.90 -6.99 16.95
CA LEU A 133 -3.99 -7.06 18.41
C LEU A 133 -4.48 -5.73 19.02
N ASN A 134 -3.93 -4.60 18.57
CA ASN A 134 -4.34 -3.29 19.06
C ASN A 134 -5.83 -3.01 18.78
N ARG A 135 -6.32 -3.38 17.59
CA ARG A 135 -7.73 -3.19 17.25
C ARG A 135 -8.65 -4.15 17.98
N GLN A 136 -8.19 -5.37 18.26
CA GLN A 136 -8.93 -6.31 19.10
C GLN A 136 -9.04 -5.80 20.55
N ALA A 137 -7.94 -5.29 21.11
CA ALA A 137 -7.94 -4.70 22.45
C ALA A 137 -8.89 -3.50 22.54
N ASN A 138 -8.89 -2.62 21.54
CA ASN A 138 -9.79 -1.46 21.49
C ASN A 138 -11.27 -1.88 21.41
N ARG A 139 -11.60 -2.92 20.63
CA ARG A 139 -12.97 -3.46 20.59
C ARG A 139 -13.43 -4.01 21.93
N ILE A 140 -12.56 -4.72 22.65
CA ILE A 140 -12.88 -5.26 23.98
C ILE A 140 -13.05 -4.14 25.01
N ALA A 141 -12.26 -3.07 24.91
CA ALA A 141 -12.38 -1.91 25.80
C ALA A 141 -13.63 -1.05 25.54
N GLU A 142 -14.17 -1.09 24.33
CA GLU A 142 -15.41 -0.37 23.95
C GLU A 142 -16.69 -1.13 24.28
N GLU A 143 -16.62 -2.44 24.59
CA GLU A 143 -17.75 -3.22 25.10
C GLU A 143 -17.92 -2.95 26.61
N PRO A 144 -18.97 -2.22 27.05
CA PRO A 144 -19.20 -1.99 28.46
C PRO A 144 -19.53 -3.32 29.14
N SER A 145 -18.98 -3.53 30.33
CA SER A 145 -19.32 -4.64 31.22
C SER A 145 -20.82 -4.61 31.53
N THR A 146 -21.65 -5.26 30.71
CA THR A 146 -23.05 -5.52 31.03
C THR A 146 -23.11 -6.74 31.94
N SER A 147 -22.89 -6.53 33.23
CA SER A 147 -23.47 -7.38 34.26
C SER A 147 -23.99 -6.51 35.39
N GLU A 148 -25.28 -6.74 35.68
CA GLU A 148 -26.11 -6.19 36.77
C GLU A 148 -26.79 -4.83 36.52
N ARG A 149 -28.04 -4.85 36.01
CA ARG A 149 -29.27 -4.86 36.83
C ARG A 149 -30.58 -4.82 35.99
N SER A 150 -31.46 -5.81 36.21
CA SER A 150 -32.94 -5.84 36.05
C SER A 150 -33.65 -5.46 34.73
N SER A 151 -34.36 -6.45 34.16
CA SER A 151 -35.49 -6.37 33.18
C SER A 151 -36.74 -5.60 33.70
N PRO A 152 -37.81 -5.41 32.92
CA PRO A 152 -37.93 -5.03 31.49
C PRO A 152 -38.95 -3.89 31.27
N VAL A 153 -38.71 -2.91 30.40
CA VAL A 153 -39.79 -2.07 29.84
C VAL A 153 -39.51 -1.72 28.37
N ALA A 154 -40.59 -1.74 27.59
CA ALA A 154 -40.73 -1.75 26.15
C ALA A 154 -40.25 -0.51 25.36
N ASN A 155 -40.25 -0.72 24.04
CA ASN A 155 -40.36 0.20 22.90
C ASN A 155 -39.07 0.55 22.16
N ILE A 156 -38.92 -0.04 20.96
CA ILE A 156 -38.26 0.65 19.83
C ILE A 156 -39.12 0.45 18.56
N THR A 157 -39.71 1.56 18.13
CA THR A 157 -40.23 1.77 16.78
C THR A 157 -39.17 2.47 15.95
N SER A 158 -38.68 1.83 14.87
CA SER A 158 -37.97 2.44 13.73
C SER A 158 -36.64 3.16 14.06
N THR A 159 -35.66 3.40 13.19
CA THR A 159 -35.56 3.46 11.72
C THR A 159 -34.07 3.34 11.38
N ILE A 160 -33.71 2.71 10.25
CA ILE A 160 -32.37 2.77 9.64
C ILE A 160 -32.22 4.17 8.98
N PRO A 161 -31.01 4.78 8.96
CA PRO A 161 -30.44 5.06 7.63
C PRO A 161 -28.91 4.89 7.51
N HIS A 162 -28.58 4.49 6.28
CA HIS A 162 -27.35 4.47 5.50
C HIS A 162 -26.26 5.54 5.71
N ALA A 163 -25.04 5.12 5.29
CA ALA A 163 -23.99 5.87 4.59
C ALA A 163 -22.87 6.56 5.42
N LEU A 164 -21.76 5.84 5.63
CA LEU A 164 -20.47 6.45 5.98
C LEU A 164 -19.76 6.93 4.71
N THR A 165 -20.00 8.19 4.39
CA THR A 165 -19.24 8.97 3.39
C THR A 165 -17.92 9.42 4.02
N LEU A 166 -16.81 9.28 3.30
CA LEU A 166 -15.49 9.78 3.71
C LEU A 166 -15.55 11.31 3.95
N PRO A 167 -14.85 11.86 4.95
CA PRO A 167 -14.96 13.27 5.30
C PRO A 167 -14.40 14.17 4.19
N ILE A 168 -15.23 15.11 3.75
CA ILE A 168 -14.85 16.28 2.96
C ILE A 168 -14.26 17.31 3.93
N ILE A 169 -13.00 17.68 3.72
CA ILE A 169 -12.33 18.75 4.48
C ILE A 169 -12.77 20.08 3.86
N ASN A 170 -13.67 20.80 4.53
CA ASN A 170 -13.94 22.21 4.25
C ASN A 170 -13.05 23.07 5.17
N GLY A 171 -12.33 24.02 4.57
CA GLY A 171 -11.38 24.88 5.27
C GLY A 171 -12.05 26.13 5.82
N ASN A 172 -11.94 26.32 7.15
CA ASN A 172 -11.73 27.58 7.88
C ASN A 172 -12.36 27.47 9.28
N ASN A 173 -11.52 27.38 10.31
CA ASN A 173 -11.52 28.36 11.41
C ASN A 173 -10.38 28.10 12.41
N LYS A 174 -9.94 29.21 12.99
CA LYS A 174 -8.71 29.39 13.77
C LYS A 174 -8.79 28.77 15.18
N ALA A 175 -7.62 28.27 15.59
CA ALA A 175 -7.02 28.29 16.93
C ALA A 175 -7.74 27.63 18.13
N SER A 176 -7.14 26.54 18.63
CA SER A 176 -6.66 26.45 20.01
C SER A 176 -5.62 25.33 20.14
N HIS A 177 -4.47 25.65 20.70
CA HIS A 177 -3.31 24.77 20.90
C HIS A 177 -3.64 23.59 21.81
N GLN A 178 -3.49 22.37 21.30
CA GLN A 178 -3.11 21.22 22.13
C GLN A 178 -2.25 20.28 21.30
N THR A 179 -1.03 20.06 21.77
CA THR A 179 0.08 19.37 21.12
C THR A 179 -0.25 17.89 20.90
N ARG A 180 -0.99 17.59 19.84
CA ARG A 180 -1.12 16.23 19.31
C ARG A 180 0.08 16.01 18.41
N GLN A 181 0.97 15.09 18.79
CA GLN A 181 2.00 14.58 17.89
C GLN A 181 1.30 14.01 16.67
N ASP A 182 1.20 14.82 15.62
CA ASP A 182 0.74 14.42 14.32
C ASP A 182 1.65 13.28 13.87
N SER A 183 1.05 12.09 13.75
CA SER A 183 1.61 11.00 12.98
C SER A 183 1.77 11.50 11.55
N LEU A 184 2.96 12.04 11.26
CA LEU A 184 3.38 12.49 9.95
C LEU A 184 3.10 11.37 8.95
N GLY A 185 2.01 11.51 8.20
CA GLY A 185 1.53 10.48 7.29
C GLY A 185 2.68 10.05 6.38
N LEU A 186 3.10 8.78 6.52
CA LEU A 186 4.26 8.17 5.86
C LEU A 186 4.33 8.45 4.35
N PHE A 187 3.19 8.77 3.73
CA PHE A 187 3.08 9.01 2.30
C PHE A 187 3.17 10.48 1.88
N ARG A 188 3.25 11.48 2.78
CA ARG A 188 3.47 12.88 2.36
C ARG A 188 4.86 13.09 1.74
N PRO A 189 5.96 12.65 2.36
CA PRO A 189 7.28 12.73 1.72
C PRO A 189 7.34 11.93 0.42
N LEU A 190 6.73 10.74 0.39
CA LEU A 190 6.72 9.84 -0.77
C LEU A 190 5.85 10.34 -1.94
N ARG A 191 4.71 10.99 -1.66
CA ARG A 191 3.85 11.62 -2.68
C ARG A 191 4.56 12.80 -3.35
N ASN A 192 5.32 13.58 -2.58
CA ASN A 192 6.08 14.71 -3.09
C ASN A 192 7.33 14.27 -3.88
N PHE A 193 7.96 13.15 -3.50
CA PHE A 193 9.03 12.53 -4.28
C PHE A 193 8.52 12.02 -5.64
N ALA A 194 7.42 11.26 -5.65
CA ALA A 194 6.88 10.70 -6.87
C ALA A 194 6.34 11.78 -7.84
N ARG A 195 5.80 12.89 -7.32
CA ARG A 195 5.41 14.05 -8.14
C ARG A 195 6.61 14.69 -8.86
N ARG A 196 7.78 14.79 -8.21
CA ARG A 196 8.98 15.44 -8.78
C ARG A 196 9.55 14.69 -9.99
N ARG A 197 9.48 13.36 -10.03
CA ARG A 197 9.95 12.56 -11.18
C ARG A 197 8.95 12.47 -12.34
N ILE A 198 7.64 12.51 -12.07
CA ILE A 198 6.62 12.40 -13.12
C ILE A 198 6.39 13.76 -13.81
N VAL A 199 6.41 14.86 -13.06
CA VAL A 199 6.23 16.22 -13.63
C VAL A 199 7.52 16.73 -14.28
N GLY A 200 8.69 16.31 -13.81
CA GLY A 200 9.99 16.72 -14.39
C GLY A 200 10.31 16.12 -15.77
N ARG A 201 9.40 15.37 -16.40
CA ARG A 201 9.59 14.81 -17.75
C ARG A 201 8.81 15.55 -18.84
N GLN A 202 8.06 16.60 -18.49
CA GLN A 202 7.17 17.29 -19.43
C GLN A 202 7.59 18.72 -19.82
N THR A 203 8.73 19.23 -19.35
CA THR A 203 9.15 20.62 -19.61
C THR A 203 10.28 20.80 -20.63
N ASP A 204 10.96 19.73 -21.09
CA ASP A 204 12.20 19.91 -21.86
C ASP A 204 12.09 19.47 -23.34
N ALA A 205 10.91 19.62 -23.95
CA ALA A 205 10.70 19.25 -25.36
C ALA A 205 10.07 20.35 -26.24
N THR A 206 10.10 21.62 -25.82
CA THR A 206 9.59 22.74 -26.64
C THR A 206 10.42 24.03 -26.50
N SER A 207 11.72 23.97 -26.78
CA SER A 207 12.44 25.19 -27.20
C SER A 207 13.74 24.82 -27.90
N ASN A 208 13.69 24.67 -29.22
CA ASN A 208 14.77 25.04 -30.15
C ASN A 208 14.41 24.61 -31.57
N LEU A 209 13.50 25.35 -32.20
CA LEU A 209 13.34 25.37 -33.64
C LEU A 209 12.69 26.70 -34.02
N HIS A 210 13.52 27.71 -34.32
CA HIS A 210 13.35 28.69 -35.40
C HIS A 210 14.24 29.92 -35.18
N ARG A 211 15.34 30.01 -35.93
CA ARG A 211 15.72 31.24 -36.63
C ARG A 211 16.80 30.96 -37.68
N HIS A 212 16.37 30.74 -38.91
CA HIS A 212 17.15 31.06 -40.10
C HIS A 212 16.27 31.98 -40.95
N ASN A 213 16.73 33.22 -41.09
CA ASN A 213 16.66 34.11 -42.25
C ASN A 213 17.24 35.45 -41.81
#